data_AF-A0A382JY73-F1
#
_entry.id   AF-A0A382JY73-F1
#
_cell.length_a   1.000
_cell.length_b   1.000
_cell.length_c   1.000
_cell.angle_alpha   90.00
_cell.angle_beta   90.00
_cell.angle_gamma   90.00
#
_symmetry.space_group_name_H-M   'P 1'
#
loop_
_entity.id
_entity.type
_entity.pdbx_description
1 polymer ?
#
loop_
_entity_poly.entity_id
_entity_poly.type
_entity_poly.pdbx_seq_one_letter_code
_entity_poly.pdbx_strand_id
1 'polypeptide(L)'
;MVLLPPLARCAELEAVTRQMVRPVLIRNEHNSLLQLTINAKKPFVQVQAITVELDGATELESLQFYFTGADGGFSTMKTFGDRLRSHKSIVFKGHARLMSGPNHFWLSCRAKAAANLSGKTDAGVLSIETSAGRL
;
A
#
# COMPACT_ATOMS: atom_id res chain seq x y z
N MET A 1 4.26 4.91 -23.52
CA MET A 1 4.15 6.15 -22.72
C MET A 1 4.26 5.75 -21.26
N VAL A 2 5.44 5.88 -20.66
CA VAL A 2 5.67 5.46 -19.26
C VAL A 2 5.10 6.57 -18.36
N LEU A 3 4.00 6.30 -17.68
CA LEU A 3 3.47 7.18 -16.63
C LEU A 3 4.51 7.23 -15.51
N LEU A 4 5.18 8.37 -15.34
CA LEU A 4 5.90 8.67 -14.10
C LEU A 4 4.89 8.62 -12.93
N PRO A 5 5.21 7.97 -11.80
CA PRO A 5 4.30 7.93 -10.66
C PRO A 5 4.12 9.34 -10.07
N PRO A 6 2.94 9.66 -9.52
CA PRO A 6 2.72 10.93 -8.85
C PRO A 6 3.59 11.00 -7.58
N LEU A 7 4.61 11.84 -7.61
CA LEU A 7 5.46 12.14 -6.45
C LEU A 7 4.70 13.10 -5.54
N ALA A 8 4.06 12.58 -4.49
CA ALA A 8 3.58 13.40 -3.40
C ALA A 8 4.76 13.85 -2.53
N ARG A 9 4.89 15.16 -2.26
CA ARG A 9 6.04 15.74 -1.55
C ARG A 9 5.60 16.62 -0.38
N CYS A 10 6.12 16.30 0.80
CA CYS A 10 6.21 17.18 1.95
C CYS A 10 7.71 17.52 2.12
N ALA A 11 8.09 18.66 2.71
CA ALA A 11 9.47 19.16 2.65
C ALA A 11 10.57 18.14 3.09
N GLU A 12 10.19 17.16 3.91
CA GLU A 12 11.06 16.13 4.49
C GLU A 12 10.76 14.69 4.03
N LEU A 13 9.71 14.49 3.23
CA LEU A 13 9.21 13.16 2.83
C LEU A 13 8.86 13.12 1.34
N GLU A 14 9.23 12.01 0.71
CA GLU A 14 8.86 11.69 -0.67
C GLU A 14 8.25 10.29 -0.72
N ALA A 15 7.13 10.15 -1.44
CA ALA A 15 6.47 8.87 -1.62
C ALA A 15 6.47 8.46 -3.10
N VAL A 16 6.82 7.19 -3.34
CA VAL A 16 6.79 6.55 -4.66
C VAL A 16 5.98 5.28 -4.59
N THR A 17 5.05 5.11 -5.52
CA THR A 17 4.27 3.89 -5.68
C THR A 17 4.75 3.08 -6.89
N ARG A 18 4.73 1.76 -6.75
CA ARG A 18 5.00 0.81 -7.83
C ARG A 18 3.85 -0.21 -7.91
N GLN A 19 3.15 -0.21 -9.03
CA GLN A 19 2.11 -1.20 -9.30
C GLN A 19 2.72 -2.58 -9.59
N MET A 20 2.10 -3.61 -9.04
CA MET A 20 2.53 -5.00 -9.22
C MET A 20 1.69 -5.64 -10.31
N VAL A 21 2.22 -5.65 -11.52
CA VAL A 21 1.57 -6.26 -12.70
C VAL A 21 1.81 -7.77 -12.69
N ARG A 22 1.11 -8.47 -11.79
CA ARG A 22 1.15 -9.93 -11.67
C ARG A 22 -0.25 -10.52 -11.44
N PRO A 23 -0.48 -11.80 -11.75
CA PRO A 23 -1.78 -12.43 -11.52
C PRO A 23 -2.20 -12.35 -10.05
N VAL A 24 -3.47 -12.00 -9.82
CA VAL A 24 -4.12 -12.12 -8.52
C VAL A 24 -4.77 -13.49 -8.47
N LEU A 25 -4.21 -14.38 -7.66
CA LEU A 25 -4.67 -15.76 -7.56
C LEU A 25 -5.82 -15.86 -6.55
N ILE A 26 -6.95 -16.41 -6.98
CA ILE A 26 -8.02 -16.82 -6.05
C ILE A 26 -7.46 -17.85 -5.07
N ARG A 27 -7.98 -17.86 -3.84
CA ARG A 27 -7.54 -18.74 -2.74
C ARG A 27 -6.10 -18.50 -2.25
N ASN A 28 -5.38 -17.53 -2.81
CA ASN A 28 -4.15 -17.04 -2.21
C ASN A 28 -4.47 -15.98 -1.15
N GLU A 29 -3.95 -16.17 0.05
CA GLU A 29 -4.09 -15.24 1.19
C GLU A 29 -3.42 -13.89 0.93
N HIS A 30 -2.36 -13.90 0.11
CA HIS A 30 -1.48 -12.75 -0.08
C HIS A 30 -1.13 -12.58 -1.57
N ASN A 31 -1.89 -11.74 -2.25
CA ASN A 31 -1.50 -11.20 -3.56
C ASN A 31 -1.05 -9.76 -3.38
N SER A 32 0.09 -9.34 -3.93
CA SER A 32 0.43 -7.91 -3.88
C SER A 32 -0.26 -7.14 -4.99
N LEU A 33 -0.80 -5.97 -4.66
CA LEU A 33 -1.27 -5.01 -5.66
C LEU A 33 -0.25 -3.90 -5.90
N LEU A 34 0.33 -3.38 -4.82
CA LEU A 34 1.16 -2.18 -4.88
C LEU A 34 2.28 -2.23 -3.83
N GLN A 35 3.44 -1.70 -4.17
CA GLN A 35 4.47 -1.32 -3.21
C GLN A 35 4.51 0.19 -3.09
N LEU A 36 4.60 0.67 -1.85
CA LEU A 36 4.76 2.07 -1.50
C LEU A 36 6.12 2.23 -0.83
N THR A 37 6.95 3.11 -1.36
CA THR A 37 8.22 3.49 -0.73
C THR A 37 8.11 4.93 -0.26
N ILE A 38 8.37 5.14 1.02
CA ILE A 38 8.47 6.47 1.63
C ILE A 38 9.93 6.73 1.96
N ASN A 39 10.52 7.69 1.26
CA ASN A 39 11.86 8.18 1.54
C ASN A 39 11.75 9.30 2.59
N ALA A 40 12.33 9.06 3.77
CA ALA A 40 12.36 10.04 4.84
C ALA A 40 13.76 10.62 5.02
N LYS A 41 13.88 11.95 4.99
CA LYS A 41 15.18 12.61 5.25
C LYS A 41 15.64 12.41 6.69
N LYS A 42 14.71 12.47 7.64
CA LYS A 42 14.94 12.30 9.08
C LYS A 42 14.26 11.03 9.59
N PRO A 43 14.85 10.33 10.58
CA PRO A 43 14.19 9.21 11.23
C PRO A 43 13.05 9.68 12.14
N PHE A 44 12.30 8.74 12.69
CA PHE A 44 11.25 8.93 13.71
C PHE A 44 9.95 9.60 13.25
N VAL A 45 9.82 9.92 11.96
CA VAL A 45 8.51 10.28 11.39
C VAL A 45 7.58 9.09 11.50
N GLN A 46 6.37 9.30 12.01
CA GLN A 46 5.39 8.26 12.17
C GLN A 46 4.32 8.34 11.09
N VAL A 47 4.14 7.28 10.31
CA VAL A 47 2.97 7.10 9.44
C VAL A 47 1.79 6.67 10.29
N GLN A 48 0.68 7.38 10.13
CA GLN A 48 -0.55 7.27 10.92
C GLN A 48 -1.70 6.70 10.10
N ALA A 49 -1.80 7.09 8.83
CA ALA A 49 -2.80 6.55 7.93
C ALA A 49 -2.31 6.50 6.48
N ILE A 50 -2.81 5.52 5.73
CA ILE A 50 -2.64 5.44 4.28
C ILE A 50 -4.02 5.26 3.67
N THR A 51 -4.41 6.19 2.81
CA THR A 51 -5.68 6.14 2.07
C THR A 51 -5.41 5.60 0.67
N VAL A 52 -6.19 4.61 0.26
CA VAL A 52 -6.12 4.03 -1.07
C VAL A 52 -7.48 4.06 -1.76
N GLU A 53 -7.43 4.12 -3.07
CA GLU A 53 -8.57 3.82 -3.95
C GLU A 53 -8.34 2.50 -4.69
N LEU A 54 -9.42 1.79 -4.95
CA LEU A 54 -9.40 0.51 -5.64
C LEU A 54 -10.21 0.58 -6.93
N ASP A 55 -9.61 0.05 -7.99
CA ASP A 55 -10.31 -0.38 -9.19
C ASP A 55 -10.55 -1.89 -9.10
N GLY A 56 -11.76 -2.37 -9.38
CA GLY A 56 -12.13 -3.78 -9.22
C GLY A 56 -12.39 -4.23 -7.76
N ALA A 57 -12.79 -3.33 -6.86
CA ALA A 57 -13.05 -3.63 -5.45
C ALA A 57 -14.10 -4.74 -5.22
N THR A 58 -15.00 -5.00 -6.19
CA THR A 58 -16.03 -6.04 -6.09
C THR A 58 -15.47 -7.45 -6.10
N GLU A 59 -14.30 -7.66 -6.68
CA GLU A 59 -13.65 -8.97 -6.82
C GLU A 59 -12.76 -9.32 -5.63
N LEU A 60 -12.45 -8.33 -4.80
CA LEU A 60 -11.63 -8.49 -3.62
C LEU A 60 -12.49 -8.79 -2.39
N GLU A 61 -11.93 -9.56 -1.47
CA GLU A 61 -12.53 -9.86 -0.17
C GLU A 61 -11.99 -8.89 0.89
N SER A 62 -10.66 -8.77 0.95
CA SER A 62 -9.98 -7.95 1.95
C SER A 62 -8.61 -7.47 1.49
N LEU A 63 -8.10 -6.46 2.18
CA LEU A 63 -6.82 -5.82 1.93
C LEU A 63 -6.08 -5.58 3.26
N GLN A 64 -4.76 -5.56 3.19
CA GLN A 64 -3.88 -5.33 4.35
C GLN A 64 -2.58 -4.67 3.87
N PHE A 65 -2.14 -3.63 4.56
CA PHE A 65 -0.77 -3.14 4.41
C PHE A 65 0.19 -3.89 5.33
N TYR A 66 1.40 -4.10 4.83
CA TYR A 66 2.54 -4.60 5.58
C TYR A 66 3.71 -3.62 5.47
N PHE A 67 4.54 -3.57 6.50
CA PHE A 67 5.70 -2.69 6.59
C PHE A 67 7.00 -3.49 6.68
N THR A 68 7.91 -3.31 5.73
CA THR A 68 9.15 -4.08 5.64
C THR A 68 10.40 -3.25 5.95
N GLY A 69 10.25 -1.94 6.25
CA GLY A 69 11.37 -1.06 6.57
C GLY A 69 12.29 -0.89 5.37
N ALA A 70 13.60 -1.03 5.55
CA ALA A 70 14.57 -0.91 4.46
C ALA A 70 14.58 -2.12 3.50
N ASP A 71 13.92 -3.22 3.86
CA ASP A 71 13.81 -4.40 2.98
C ASP A 71 12.70 -4.16 1.93
N GLY A 72 13.03 -4.34 0.66
CA GLY A 72 12.10 -4.19 -0.47
C GLY A 72 11.23 -5.43 -0.76
N GLY A 73 11.33 -6.49 0.05
CA GLY A 73 10.54 -7.71 -0.10
C GLY A 73 9.05 -7.60 0.26
N PHE A 74 8.34 -8.73 0.17
CA PHE A 74 6.90 -8.85 0.49
C PHE A 74 6.67 -9.67 1.77
N SER A 75 7.38 -9.35 2.85
CA SER A 75 7.20 -10.03 4.14
C SER A 75 5.86 -9.66 4.79
N THR A 76 5.19 -10.64 5.38
CA THR A 76 3.93 -10.47 6.14
C THR A 76 4.15 -10.33 7.65
N MET A 77 5.41 -10.30 8.11
CA MET A 77 5.74 -10.30 9.55
C MET A 77 5.25 -9.07 10.32
N LYS A 78 5.19 -7.90 9.67
CA LYS A 78 4.77 -6.64 10.30
C LYS A 78 3.61 -6.05 9.54
N THR A 79 2.42 -6.04 10.14
CA THR A 79 1.24 -5.37 9.59
C THR A 79 1.32 -3.87 9.85
N PHE A 80 0.73 -3.09 8.95
CA PHE A 80 0.40 -1.68 9.18
C PHE A 80 -1.13 -1.54 9.23
N GLY A 81 -1.65 -1.39 10.46
CA GLY A 81 -3.08 -1.38 10.71
C GLY A 81 -3.74 -2.75 10.58
N ASP A 82 -5.07 -2.76 10.64
CA ASP A 82 -5.88 -3.97 10.54
C ASP A 82 -6.19 -4.36 9.09
N ARG A 83 -6.61 -5.62 8.91
CA ARG A 83 -7.11 -6.11 7.64
C ARG A 83 -8.52 -5.57 7.44
N LEU A 84 -8.77 -4.95 6.30
CA LEU A 84 -10.03 -4.28 5.99
C LEU A 84 -10.74 -4.98 4.83
N ARG A 85 -12.09 -4.96 4.87
CA ARG A 85 -12.90 -5.41 3.73
C ARG A 85 -12.66 -4.53 2.51
N SER A 86 -12.79 -5.11 1.33
CA SER A 86 -12.73 -4.37 0.07
C SER A 86 -13.81 -3.28 -0.01
N HIS A 87 -13.40 -2.07 -0.36
CA HIS A 87 -14.27 -0.94 -0.64
C HIS A 87 -13.60 -0.02 -1.66
N LYS A 88 -14.37 0.81 -2.38
CA LYS A 88 -13.81 1.69 -3.44
C LYS A 88 -12.72 2.63 -2.91
N SER A 89 -12.88 3.11 -1.68
CA SER A 89 -11.87 3.89 -0.96
C SER A 89 -11.73 3.34 0.45
N ILE A 90 -10.49 3.17 0.91
CA ILE A 90 -10.15 2.55 2.19
C ILE A 90 -9.08 3.38 2.88
N VAL A 91 -9.26 3.63 4.17
CA VAL A 91 -8.27 4.28 5.03
C VAL A 91 -7.69 3.25 5.99
N PHE A 92 -6.41 2.92 5.82
CA PHE A 92 -5.67 2.07 6.74
C PHE A 92 -5.06 2.94 7.83
N LYS A 93 -5.54 2.79 9.07
CA LYS A 93 -4.96 3.46 10.24
C LYS A 93 -3.96 2.53 10.91
N GLY A 94 -2.77 3.02 11.18
CA GLY A 94 -1.67 2.22 11.71
C GLY A 94 -0.57 3.09 12.30
N HIS A 95 0.47 2.45 12.81
CA HIS A 95 1.60 3.14 13.41
C HIS A 95 2.88 2.52 12.86
N ALA A 96 3.55 3.21 11.94
CA ALA A 96 4.85 2.80 11.42
C ALA A 96 5.84 3.94 11.59
N ARG A 97 6.93 3.66 12.30
CA ARG A 97 8.03 4.60 12.50
C ARG A 97 9.03 4.45 11.35
N LEU A 98 9.23 5.53 10.61
CA LEU A 98 10.17 5.58 9.50
C LEU A 98 11.60 5.71 10.01
N MET A 99 12.50 4.99 9.34
CA MET A 99 13.94 5.20 9.43
C MET A 99 14.36 6.28 8.43
N SER A 100 15.55 6.86 8.61
CA SER A 100 16.13 7.70 7.54
C SER A 100 16.40 6.85 6.30
N GLY A 101 16.10 7.39 5.12
CA GLY A 101 16.20 6.68 3.85
C GLY A 101 14.88 5.99 3.43
N PRO A 102 14.95 4.94 2.59
CA PRO A 102 13.78 4.27 2.05
C PRO A 102 13.09 3.39 3.09
N ASN A 103 11.76 3.50 3.15
CA ASN A 103 10.88 2.70 3.99
C ASN A 103 9.79 2.10 3.11
N HIS A 104 9.76 0.77 3.04
CA HIS A 104 8.88 0.05 2.13
C HIS A 104 7.66 -0.49 2.85
N PHE A 105 6.53 -0.33 2.17
CA PHE A 105 5.24 -0.89 2.49
C PHE A 105 4.74 -1.64 1.26
N TRP A 106 3.88 -2.63 1.48
CA TRP A 106 3.17 -3.24 0.37
C TRP A 106 1.72 -3.53 0.73
N LEU A 107 0.84 -3.31 -0.25
CA LEU A 107 -0.58 -3.58 -0.17
C LEU A 107 -0.83 -5.01 -0.64
N SER A 108 -1.25 -5.85 0.29
CA SER A 108 -1.78 -7.17 0.03
C SER A 108 -3.27 -7.11 -0.21
N CYS A 109 -3.77 -7.97 -1.08
CA CYS A 109 -5.18 -8.30 -1.19
C CYS A 109 -5.42 -9.81 -1.16
N ARG A 110 -6.64 -10.16 -0.79
CA ARG A 110 -7.22 -11.49 -0.96
C ARG A 110 -8.39 -11.36 -1.93
N ALA A 111 -8.34 -12.10 -3.02
CA ALA A 111 -9.46 -12.19 -3.95
C ALA A 111 -10.56 -13.09 -3.39
N LYS A 112 -11.82 -12.79 -3.71
CA LYS A 112 -12.93 -13.68 -3.39
C LYS A 112 -12.73 -15.02 -4.10
N ALA A 113 -13.17 -16.11 -3.48
CA ALA A 113 -13.09 -17.44 -4.08
C ALA A 113 -13.90 -17.55 -5.39
N ALA A 114 -14.97 -16.76 -5.52
CA ALA A 114 -15.83 -16.68 -6.70
C ALA A 114 -15.57 -15.43 -7.56
N ALA A 115 -14.40 -14.81 -7.43
CA ALA A 115 -14.02 -13.66 -8.25
C ALA A 115 -14.05 -13.99 -9.74
N ASN A 116 -14.45 -13.03 -10.57
CA ASN A 116 -14.39 -13.18 -12.02
C ASN A 116 -12.93 -13.23 -12.48
N LEU A 117 -12.54 -14.32 -13.15
CA LEU A 117 -11.18 -14.56 -13.65
C LEU A 117 -10.77 -13.65 -14.81
N SER A 118 -11.73 -13.01 -15.50
CA SER A 118 -11.46 -12.01 -16.53
C SER A 118 -11.41 -10.58 -15.99
N GLY A 119 -11.54 -10.41 -14.67
CA GLY A 119 -11.52 -9.10 -14.02
C GLY A 119 -10.14 -8.45 -13.99
N LYS A 120 -10.12 -7.12 -13.81
CA LYS A 120 -8.91 -6.36 -13.47
C LYS A 120 -9.08 -5.81 -12.06
N THR A 121 -7.97 -5.78 -11.31
CA THR A 121 -7.89 -5.08 -10.04
C THR A 121 -6.66 -4.20 -10.02
N ASP A 122 -6.79 -2.98 -9.51
CA ASP A 122 -5.72 -2.00 -9.37
C ASP A 122 -5.91 -1.21 -8.06
N ALA A 123 -4.84 -0.58 -7.57
CA ALA A 123 -4.90 0.22 -6.35
C ALA A 123 -4.07 1.51 -6.46
N GLY A 124 -4.65 2.66 -6.15
CA GLY A 124 -3.95 3.94 -6.06
C GLY A 124 -3.75 4.36 -4.61
N VAL A 125 -2.59 4.90 -4.25
CA VAL A 125 -2.41 5.61 -2.97
C VAL A 125 -2.85 7.06 -3.16
N LEU A 126 -3.87 7.48 -2.41
CA LEU A 126 -4.44 8.82 -2.48
C LEU A 126 -3.78 9.79 -1.50
N SER A 127 -3.47 9.33 -0.30
CA SER A 127 -2.75 10.15 0.67
C SER A 127 -2.09 9.34 1.77
N ILE A 128 -1.05 9.92 2.36
CA ILE A 128 -0.33 9.35 3.51
C ILE A 128 -0.29 10.40 4.62
N GLU A 129 -0.89 10.08 5.76
CA GLU A 129 -0.87 10.93 6.94
C GLU A 129 0.32 10.56 7.81
N THR A 130 1.15 11.55 8.16
CA THR A 130 2.31 11.36 9.02
C THR A 130 2.39 12.41 10.12
N SER A 131 3.21 12.18 11.13
CA SER A 131 3.52 13.16 12.17
C SER A 131 4.21 14.43 11.65
N ALA A 132 4.77 14.40 10.43
CA ALA A 132 5.43 15.54 9.81
C ALA A 132 4.55 16.25 8.75
N GLY A 133 3.31 15.78 8.56
CA GLY A 133 2.37 16.32 7.57
C GLY A 133 1.75 15.25 6.67
N ARG A 134 0.94 15.70 5.72
CA ARG A 134 0.26 14.85 4.73
C ARG A 134 1.00 14.87 3.40
N LEU A 135 1.11 13.70 2.78
CA LEU A 135 1.50 13.49 1.39
C LEU A 135 0.26 13.15 0.56
#